data_AF-A0A3Q0QYL8-F1
#
_entry.id   AF-A0A3Q0QYL8-F1
#
_cell.length_a   1.000
_cell.length_b   1.000
_cell.length_c   1.000
_cell.angle_alpha   90.00
_cell.angle_beta   90.00
_cell.angle_gamma   90.00
#
_symmetry.space_group_name_H-M   'P 1'
#
loop_
_entity.id
_entity.type
_entity.pdbx_description
1 polymer ?
#
loop_
_entity_poly.entity_id
_entity_poly.type
_entity_poly.pdbx_seq_one_letter_code
_entity_poly.pdbx_strand_id
1 'polypeptide(L)' 'MYRFAKAAVNISGQAVRQVRHGSSVRQDFHSKYGTGLLLSGAVFCTAIWGYVVTSTGMTWNLSPVGKVEPKEWREE' A
#
# COMPACT_ATOMS: atom_id res chain seq x y z
N MET A 1 -32.13 -10.44 21.35
CA MET A 1 -31.91 -8.98 21.33
C MET A 1 -30.85 -8.50 22.31
N TYR A 2 -30.81 -8.99 23.55
CA TYR A 2 -29.79 -8.63 24.56
C TYR A 2 -28.33 -8.76 24.10
N ARG A 3 -27.98 -9.82 23.34
CA ARG A 3 -26.61 -10.05 22.85
C ARG A 3 -26.13 -8.97 21.88
N PHE A 4 -27.01 -8.47 21.02
CA PHE A 4 -26.70 -7.41 20.06
C PHE A 4 -26.60 -6.04 20.75
N ALA A 5 -27.49 -5.77 21.71
CA ALA A 5 -27.40 -4.56 22.53
C ALA A 5 -26.09 -4.51 23.34
N LYS A 6 -25.69 -5.63 23.96
CA LYS A 6 -24.41 -5.72 24.68
C LYS A 6 -23.20 -5.53 23.77
N ALA A 7 -23.24 -6.10 22.56
CA ALA A 7 -22.19 -5.90 21.57
C ALA A 7 -22.07 -4.43 21.14
N ALA A 8 -23.20 -3.79 20.83
CA ALA A 8 -23.25 -2.38 20.46
C ALA A 8 -22.72 -1.48 21.59
N VAL A 9 -23.12 -1.72 22.84
CA VAL A 9 -22.64 -0.99 24.03
C VAL A 9 -21.15 -1.20 24.26
N ASN A 10 -20.63 -2.41 24.07
CA ASN A 10 -19.20 -2.68 24.22
C ASN A 10 -18.36 -1.97 23.14
N ILE A 11 -18.81 -1.99 21.88
CA ILE A 11 -18.13 -1.32 20.76
C ILE A 11 -18.13 0.19 20.98
N SER A 12 -19.29 0.77 21.29
CA SER A 12 -19.42 2.21 21.57
C SER A 12 -18.63 2.62 22.81
N GLY A 13 -18.64 1.82 23.88
CA GLY A 13 -17.86 2.06 25.09
C GLY A 13 -16.34 2.01 24.84
N GLN A 14 -15.87 1.09 24.00
CA GLN A 14 -14.46 1.04 23.58
C GLN A 14 -14.09 2.25 22.73
N ALA A 15 -14.92 2.64 21.76
CA ALA A 15 -14.70 3.82 20.93
C ALA A 15 -14.62 5.11 21.77
N VAL A 16 -15.53 5.30 22.73
CA VAL A 16 -15.53 6.46 23.63
C VAL A 16 -14.28 6.50 24.51
N ARG A 17 -13.83 5.36 25.04
CA ARG A 17 -12.58 5.29 25.82
C ARG A 17 -11.37 5.62 24.96
N GLN A 18 -11.32 5.12 23.73
CA GLN A 18 -10.23 5.41 22.79
C GLN A 18 -10.16 6.90 22.43
N VAL A 19 -11.30 7.56 22.21
CA VAL A 19 -11.37 9.02 21.99
C VAL A 19 -10.98 9.80 23.24
N ARG A 20 -11.45 9.40 24.42
CA ARG A 20 -11.18 10.11 25.68
C ARG A 20 -9.71 10.01 26.10
N HIS A 21 -9.08 8.84 25.92
CA HIS A 21 -7.64 8.67 26.15
C HIS A 21 -6.80 9.30 25.02
N GLY A 22 -7.29 9.35 23.78
CA GLY A 22 -6.62 10.04 22.67
C GLY A 22 -6.70 11.58 22.74
N SER A 23 -7.76 12.13 23.34
CA SER A 23 -8.01 13.58 23.44
C SER A 23 -7.10 14.32 24.43
N SER A 24 -6.47 13.61 25.36
CA SER A 24 -5.55 14.17 26.36
C SER A 24 -4.08 13.87 26.08
N VAL A 25 -3.80 12.95 25.15
CA VAL A 25 -2.45 12.65 24.67
C VAL A 25 -2.08 13.71 23.64
N ARG A 26 -0.97 14.42 23.89
CA ARG A 26 -0.41 15.36 22.93
C ARG A 26 -0.13 14.61 21.62
N GLN A 27 -0.86 14.97 20.56
CA GLN A 27 -0.66 14.39 19.25
C GLN A 27 0.73 14.78 18.74
N ASP A 28 1.62 13.81 18.64
CA ASP A 28 2.88 13.97 17.92
C ASP A 28 2.66 13.78 16.41
N PHE A 29 3.73 14.01 15.64
CA PHE A 29 3.68 13.90 14.19
C PHE A 29 3.20 12.53 13.70
N HIS A 30 3.64 11.44 14.33
CA HIS A 30 3.33 10.08 13.90
C HIS A 30 1.88 9.71 14.21
N SER A 31 1.35 10.15 15.35
CA SER A 31 -0.06 9.95 15.69
C SER A 31 -1.02 10.71 14.77
N LYS A 32 -0.60 11.87 14.24
CA LYS A 32 -1.42 12.72 13.37
C LYS A 32 -1.30 12.37 11.89
N TYR A 33 -0.09 12.04 11.42
CA TYR A 33 0.20 11.90 9.99
C TYR A 33 0.75 10.53 9.59
N GLY A 34 1.21 9.70 10.55
CA GLY A 34 1.99 8.50 10.26
C GLY A 34 1.31 7.54 9.29
N THR A 35 0.06 7.16 9.56
CA THR A 35 -0.69 6.25 8.69
C THR A 35 -0.94 6.84 7.30
N GLY A 36 -1.37 8.11 7.24
CA GLY A 36 -1.65 8.78 5.97
C GLY A 36 -0.40 8.93 5.10
N LEU A 37 0.72 9.31 5.71
CA LEU A 37 2.01 9.50 5.04
C LEU A 37 2.62 8.17 4.59
N LEU A 38 2.48 7.12 5.39
CA LEU A 38 2.96 5.78 5.03
C LEU A 38 2.19 5.23 3.82
N LEU A 39 0.86 5.32 3.84
CA LEU A 39 0.04 4.81 2.74
C LEU A 39 0.24 5.64 1.46
N SER A 40 0.25 6.97 1.56
CA SER A 40 0.45 7.82 0.38
C SER A 40 1.84 7.64 -0.23
N GLY A 41 2.88 7.57 0.61
CA GLY A 41 4.25 7.31 0.17
C GLY A 41 4.40 5.94 -0.50
N ALA A 42 3.78 4.89 0.07
CA ALA A 42 3.79 3.56 -0.53
C ALA A 42 3.10 3.55 -1.91
N VAL A 43 1.91 4.12 -2.02
CA VAL A 43 1.17 4.20 -3.29
C VAL A 43 1.92 5.03 -4.34
N PHE A 44 2.45 6.19 -3.95
CA PHE A 44 3.21 7.04 -4.85
C PHE A 44 4.46 6.34 -5.38
N CYS A 45 5.24 5.73 -4.47
CA CYS A 45 6.47 5.05 -4.82
C CYS A 45 6.23 3.89 -5.78
N THR A 46 5.26 3.01 -5.46
CA THR A 46 4.96 1.86 -6.32
C THR A 46 4.38 2.27 -7.67
N ALA A 47 3.53 3.31 -7.72
CA ALA A 47 2.96 3.79 -8.96
C ALA A 47 4.01 4.37 -9.90
N ILE A 48 4.89 5.25 -9.41
CA ILE A 48 5.93 5.86 -10.25
C ILE A 48 6.94 4.82 -10.70
N TRP A 49 7.42 3.96 -9.81
CA TRP A 49 8.38 2.92 -10.22
C TRP A 49 7.74 1.89 -11.15
N GLY A 50 6.46 1.56 -10.97
CA GLY A 50 5.70 0.75 -11.92
C GLY A 50 5.70 1.39 -13.31
N TYR A 51 5.32 2.66 -13.41
CA TYR A 51 5.35 3.43 -14.66
C TYR A 51 6.76 3.46 -15.29
N VAL A 52 7.80 3.76 -14.51
CA VAL A 52 9.18 3.78 -15.00
C VAL A 52 9.58 2.43 -15.58
N VAL A 53 9.29 1.34 -14.87
CA VAL A 53 9.70 -0.01 -15.27
C VAL A 53 8.97 -0.51 -16.51
N THR A 54 7.70 -0.13 -16.72
CA THR A 54 6.88 -0.71 -17.79
C THR A 54 6.56 0.23 -18.95
N SER A 55 6.51 1.54 -18.72
CA SER A 55 5.82 2.48 -19.62
C SER A 55 6.73 3.53 -20.25
N THR A 56 8.01 3.58 -19.88
CA THR A 56 8.98 4.55 -20.43
C THR A 56 9.73 4.03 -21.66
N GLY A 57 9.52 2.78 -22.06
CA GLY A 57 10.27 2.15 -23.16
C GLY A 57 11.67 1.68 -22.78
N MET A 58 11.98 1.56 -21.48
CA MET A 58 13.26 1.07 -20.98
C MET A 58 13.53 -0.37 -21.46
N THR A 59 14.65 -0.57 -22.15
CA THR A 59 15.07 -1.87 -22.66
C THR A 59 15.86 -2.64 -21.62
N TRP A 60 15.18 -3.55 -20.91
CA TRP A 60 15.78 -4.33 -19.82
C TRP A 60 16.75 -5.44 -20.26
N ASN A 61 16.72 -5.83 -21.54
CA ASN A 61 17.54 -6.92 -22.11
C ASN A 61 17.58 -8.18 -21.22
N LEU A 62 16.41 -8.62 -20.76
CA LEU A 62 16.29 -9.81 -19.92
C LEU A 62 16.69 -11.06 -20.70
N SER A 63 17.05 -12.12 -19.97
CA SER A 63 17.43 -13.41 -20.58
C SER A 63 16.40 -13.86 -21.63
N PRO A 64 16.85 -14.26 -22.84
CA PRO A 64 15.97 -14.69 -23.93
C PRO A 64 15.47 -16.14 -23.76
N VAL A 65 16.06 -16.91 -22.85
CA VAL A 65 15.73 -18.32 -22.62
C VAL A 65 14.25 -18.49 -22.28
N GLY A 66 13.54 -19.27 -23.09
CA GLY A 66 12.11 -19.54 -22.94
C GLY A 66 11.18 -18.36 -23.30
N LYS A 67 11.71 -17.27 -23.90
CA LYS A 67 10.93 -16.09 -24.31
C LYS A 67 11.08 -15.72 -25.78
N VAL A 68 12.26 -15.97 -26.36
CA VAL A 68 12.57 -15.63 -27.75
C VAL A 68 12.83 -16.91 -28.53
N GLU A 69 12.18 -17.04 -29.69
CA GLU A 69 12.47 -18.10 -30.65
C GLU A 69 13.75 -17.74 -31.45
N PRO A 70 14.80 -18.57 -31.41
CA PRO A 70 15.99 -18.32 -32.22
C PRO A 70 15.66 -18.33 -33.71
N LYS A 71 16.14 -17.32 -34.44
CA LYS A 71 16.00 -17.22 -35.89
C LYS A 71 17.36 -17.43 -36.55
N GLU A 72 17.42 -18.25 -37.59
CA GLU A 72 18.60 -18.36 -38.45
C GLU A 72 18.94 -16.99 -39.03
N TRP A 73 20.19 -16.57 -38.85
CA TRP A 73 20.65 -15.22 -39.20
C TRP A 73 21.61 -15.19 -40.39
N ARG A 74 22.12 -16.34 -40.81
CA ARG A 74 22.99 -16.44 -41.99
C ARG A 74 22.14 -16.68 -43.23
N GLU A 75 22.27 -15.79 -44.20
CA GLU A 75 21.74 -15.97 -45.56
C GLU A 75 22.74 -16.81 -46.38
N GLU A 76 22.25 -17.60 -47.35
CA GLU A 76 23.08 -18.42 -48.25
C GLU A 76 23.95 -17.58 -49.19
#